data_AF-A0A958C742-F1
#
_entry.id   AF-A0A958C742-F1
#
_cell.length_a   1.000
_cell.length_b   1.000
_cell.length_c   1.000
_cell.angle_alpha   90.00
_cell.angle_beta   90.00
_cell.angle_gamma   90.00
#
_symmetry.space_group_name_H-M   'P 1'
#
loop_
_entity.id
_entity.type
_entity.pdbx_description
1 polymer ?
#
loop_
_entity_poly.entity_id
_entity_poly.type
_entity_poly.pdbx_seq_one_letter_code
_entity_poly.pdbx_strand_id
1 'polypeptide(L)'
;KAAAAGDRKPYREAQEDLLAKHQMVAGQLINDGVERAALGRLFESRLNSFERLCRSVDVLGELTPRGLDVISGLGERLAAPLLAAVLRTHGVAAEWVDAAELIVTDNNFGSANPLEEPTARHAQARLMPLLSGGIVPVVTGFVGATEAGISTTLGRGGSDYSAAILGAALNADEVQIWTDVSGILTADPR
;
A
#
# COMPACT_ATOMS: atom_id res chain seq x y z
N LYS A 1 -12.79 -7.60 -11.50
CA LYS A 1 -13.41 -8.72 -12.25
C LYS A 1 -14.91 -8.53 -12.40
N ALA A 2 -15.69 -8.45 -11.31
CA ALA A 2 -17.13 -8.17 -11.37
C ALA A 2 -17.47 -6.91 -12.20
N ALA A 3 -16.73 -5.82 -12.00
CA ALA A 3 -16.87 -4.60 -12.80
C ALA A 3 -16.79 -4.85 -14.32
N ALA A 4 -15.81 -5.64 -14.79
CA ALA A 4 -15.65 -5.92 -16.22
C ALA A 4 -16.80 -6.75 -16.81
N ALA A 5 -17.56 -7.45 -15.96
CA ALA A 5 -18.76 -8.18 -16.33
C ALA A 5 -20.03 -7.32 -16.22
N GLY A 6 -19.91 -6.03 -15.93
CA GLY A 6 -21.04 -5.12 -15.72
C GLY A 6 -21.72 -5.25 -14.36
N ASP A 7 -21.20 -6.09 -13.46
CA ASP A 7 -21.76 -6.26 -12.13
C ASP A 7 -21.18 -5.22 -11.16
N ARG A 8 -22.04 -4.25 -10.81
CA ARG A 8 -21.68 -3.13 -9.95
C ARG A 8 -21.75 -3.41 -8.47
N LYS A 9 -22.52 -4.43 -8.07
CA LYS A 9 -22.80 -4.68 -6.67
C LYS A 9 -21.52 -5.05 -5.88
N PRO A 10 -20.65 -5.96 -6.35
CA PRO A 10 -19.51 -6.42 -5.56
C PRO A 10 -18.48 -5.33 -5.25
N TYR A 11 -18.20 -4.42 -6.19
CA TYR A 11 -17.21 -3.38 -5.93
C TYR A 11 -17.77 -2.24 -5.07
N ARG A 12 -19.10 -2.01 -5.08
CA ARG A 12 -19.75 -1.08 -4.15
C ARG A 12 -19.77 -1.62 -2.73
N GLU A 13 -20.13 -2.89 -2.56
CA GLU A 13 -20.05 -3.56 -1.25
C GLU A 13 -18.62 -3.53 -0.71
N ALA A 14 -17.62 -3.85 -1.54
CA ALA A 14 -16.21 -3.74 -1.14
C ALA A 14 -15.80 -2.33 -0.71
N GLN A 15 -16.33 -1.29 -1.37
CA GLN A 15 -16.07 0.11 -1.01
C GLN A 15 -16.66 0.46 0.36
N GLU A 16 -17.90 0.06 0.61
CA GLU A 16 -18.60 0.29 1.88
C GLU A 16 -17.91 -0.47 3.02
N ASP A 17 -17.58 -1.74 2.81
CA ASP A 17 -16.88 -2.59 3.78
C ASP A 17 -15.50 -2.04 4.14
N LEU A 18 -14.72 -1.62 3.13
CA LEU A 18 -13.41 -1.02 3.34
C LEU A 18 -13.53 0.29 4.13
N LEU A 19 -14.47 1.16 3.78
CA LEU A 19 -14.67 2.41 4.51
C LEU A 19 -15.03 2.16 5.97
N ALA A 20 -16.04 1.30 6.20
CA ALA A 20 -16.53 0.97 7.53
C ALA A 20 -15.41 0.36 8.40
N LYS A 21 -14.65 -0.59 7.87
CA LYS A 21 -13.54 -1.23 8.58
C LYS A 21 -12.47 -0.22 8.99
N HIS A 22 -12.03 0.65 8.08
CA HIS A 22 -10.97 1.61 8.37
C HIS A 22 -11.44 2.73 9.31
N GLN A 23 -12.69 3.20 9.17
CA GLN A 23 -13.29 4.17 10.10
C GLN A 23 -13.47 3.59 11.49
N MET A 24 -13.88 2.33 11.61
CA MET A 24 -14.00 1.63 12.89
C MET A 24 -12.64 1.57 13.61
N VAL A 25 -11.58 1.12 12.94
CA VAL A 25 -10.24 1.05 13.52
C VAL A 25 -9.73 2.44 13.91
N ALA A 26 -9.88 3.43 13.02
CA ALA A 26 -9.51 4.82 13.33
C ALA A 26 -10.27 5.36 14.56
N GLY A 27 -11.56 5.05 14.67
CA GLY A 27 -12.39 5.46 15.82
C GLY A 27 -12.00 4.79 17.14
N GLN A 28 -11.44 3.58 17.09
CA GLN A 28 -11.00 2.83 18.28
C GLN A 28 -9.59 3.22 18.74
N LEU A 29 -8.69 3.53 17.80
CA LEU A 29 -7.26 3.67 18.10
C LEU A 29 -6.75 5.12 18.08
N ILE A 30 -7.50 6.07 17.51
CA ILE A 30 -7.07 7.46 17.35
C ILE A 30 -8.05 8.37 18.11
N ASN A 31 -7.57 9.03 19.15
CA ASN A 31 -8.41 9.92 19.97
C ASN A 31 -8.54 11.31 19.34
N ASP A 32 -7.51 11.79 18.64
CA ASP A 32 -7.50 13.09 17.97
C ASP A 32 -8.58 13.16 16.89
N GLY A 33 -9.55 14.07 17.07
CA GLY A 33 -10.64 14.28 16.12
C GLY A 33 -10.21 14.91 14.80
N VAL A 34 -9.17 15.75 14.80
CA VAL A 34 -8.62 16.38 13.60
C VAL A 34 -7.91 15.35 12.74
N GLU A 35 -7.08 14.50 13.35
CA GLU A 35 -6.38 13.41 12.67
C GLU A 35 -7.37 12.38 12.11
N ARG A 36 -8.37 11.97 12.89
CA ARG A 36 -9.45 11.09 12.39
C ARG A 36 -10.21 11.69 11.22
N ALA A 37 -10.57 12.98 11.29
CA ALA A 37 -11.25 13.64 10.19
C ALA A 37 -10.39 13.73 8.93
N ALA A 38 -9.07 13.95 9.08
CA ALA A 38 -8.13 13.94 7.96
C ALA A 38 -8.02 12.56 7.31
N LEU A 39 -7.92 11.49 8.10
CA LEU A 39 -7.95 10.11 7.60
C LEU A 39 -9.27 9.77 6.91
N GLY A 40 -10.41 10.17 7.47
CA GLY A 40 -11.72 9.97 6.84
C GLY A 40 -11.78 10.56 5.43
N ARG A 41 -11.32 11.80 5.25
CA ARG A 41 -11.23 12.44 3.92
C ARG A 41 -10.29 11.70 2.98
N LEU A 42 -9.16 11.21 3.49
CA LEU A 42 -8.22 10.41 2.70
C LEU A 42 -8.86 9.10 2.22
N PHE A 43 -9.53 8.36 3.12
CA PHE A 43 -10.21 7.11 2.78
C PHE A 43 -11.28 7.34 1.72
N GLU A 44 -12.16 8.32 1.92
CA GLU A 44 -13.19 8.69 0.94
C GLU A 44 -12.59 9.05 -0.42
N SER A 45 -11.53 9.87 -0.44
CA SER A 45 -10.85 10.24 -1.69
C SER A 45 -10.28 9.04 -2.46
N ARG A 46 -9.64 8.10 -1.74
CA ARG A 46 -9.08 6.88 -2.33
C ARG A 46 -10.17 5.93 -2.83
N LEU A 47 -11.23 5.75 -2.04
CA LEU A 47 -12.37 4.91 -2.38
C LEU A 47 -13.18 5.47 -3.55
N ASN A 48 -13.36 6.79 -3.62
CA ASN A 48 -13.97 7.45 -4.78
C ASN A 48 -13.11 7.27 -6.05
N SER A 49 -11.78 7.26 -5.90
CA SER A 49 -10.88 6.97 -7.03
C SER A 49 -11.00 5.52 -7.50
N PHE A 50 -11.09 4.58 -6.56
CA PHE A 50 -11.38 3.17 -6.84
C PHE A 50 -12.71 2.98 -7.56
N GLU A 51 -13.79 3.63 -7.08
CA GLU A 51 -15.10 3.55 -7.74
C GLU A 51 -15.04 4.06 -9.18
N ARG A 52 -14.36 5.19 -9.42
CA ARG A 52 -14.16 5.72 -10.78
C ARG A 52 -13.44 4.72 -11.68
N LEU A 53 -12.39 4.06 -11.18
CA LEU A 53 -11.66 3.04 -11.95
C LEU A 53 -12.55 1.82 -12.25
N CYS A 54 -13.31 1.33 -11.27
CA CYS A 54 -14.26 0.25 -11.49
C CYS A 54 -15.34 0.61 -12.50
N ARG A 55 -15.85 1.85 -12.48
CA ARG A 55 -16.79 2.33 -13.49
C ARG A 55 -16.18 2.40 -14.89
N SER A 56 -14.91 2.82 -15.01
CA SER A 56 -14.22 2.79 -16.31
C SER A 56 -14.07 1.35 -16.82
N VAL A 57 -13.73 0.41 -15.94
CA VAL A 57 -13.63 -1.02 -16.26
C VAL A 57 -14.99 -1.60 -16.69
N ASP A 58 -16.09 -1.19 -16.04
CA ASP A 58 -17.46 -1.53 -16.43
C ASP A 58 -17.80 -1.00 -17.83
N VAL A 59 -17.56 0.29 -18.07
CA VAL A 59 -17.83 0.91 -19.39
C VAL A 59 -17.02 0.25 -20.52
N LEU A 60 -15.76 -0.09 -20.27
CA LEU A 60 -14.89 -0.73 -21.26
C LEU A 60 -15.18 -2.22 -21.43
N GLY A 61 -15.76 -2.88 -20.42
CA GLY A 61 -15.98 -4.33 -20.41
C GLY A 61 -14.70 -5.16 -20.28
N GLU A 62 -13.58 -4.53 -19.90
CA GLU A 62 -12.29 -5.21 -19.77
C GLU A 62 -11.49 -4.73 -18.55
N LEU A 63 -10.75 -5.65 -17.93
CA LEU A 63 -9.80 -5.37 -16.87
C LEU A 63 -8.40 -5.81 -17.31
N THR A 64 -7.59 -4.84 -17.72
CA THR A 64 -6.19 -5.08 -18.10
C THR A 64 -5.32 -5.34 -16.86
N PRO A 65 -4.15 -6.01 -17.01
CA PRO A 65 -3.19 -6.17 -15.92
C PRO A 65 -2.77 -4.84 -15.29
N ARG A 66 -2.54 -3.82 -16.11
CA ARG A 66 -2.28 -2.44 -15.65
C ARG A 66 -3.42 -1.90 -14.80
N GLY A 67 -4.67 -2.04 -15.25
CA GLY A 67 -5.84 -1.60 -14.48
C GLY A 67 -5.97 -2.35 -13.16
N LEU A 68 -5.66 -3.66 -13.15
CA LEU A 68 -5.65 -4.47 -11.95
C LEU A 68 -4.58 -4.00 -10.94
N ASP A 69 -3.37 -3.69 -11.40
CA ASP A 69 -2.29 -3.20 -10.51
C ASP A 69 -2.65 -1.88 -9.82
N VAL A 70 -3.23 -0.94 -10.55
CA VAL A 70 -3.71 0.33 -9.98
C VAL A 70 -4.74 0.09 -8.89
N ILE A 71 -5.64 -0.88 -9.07
CA ILE A 71 -6.68 -1.23 -8.10
C ILE A 71 -6.10 -2.00 -6.90
N SER A 72 -5.18 -2.93 -7.13
CA SER A 72 -4.77 -3.94 -6.14
C SER A 72 -4.01 -3.34 -4.96
N GLY A 73 -3.35 -2.19 -5.16
CA GLY A 73 -2.64 -1.49 -4.08
C GLY A 73 -3.52 -0.65 -3.15
N LEU A 74 -4.85 -0.64 -3.32
CA LEU A 74 -5.76 0.19 -2.54
C LEU A 74 -5.70 -0.13 -1.04
N GLY A 75 -5.67 -1.43 -0.67
CA GLY A 75 -5.66 -1.85 0.73
C GLY A 75 -4.46 -1.27 1.49
N GLU A 76 -3.27 -1.40 0.93
CA GLU A 76 -2.02 -0.84 1.48
C GLU A 76 -2.09 0.68 1.62
N ARG A 77 -2.65 1.36 0.61
CA ARG A 77 -2.83 2.84 0.59
C ARG A 77 -3.89 3.35 1.57
N LEU A 78 -4.72 2.48 2.13
CA LEU A 78 -5.62 2.80 3.24
C LEU A 78 -4.96 2.44 4.59
N ALA A 79 -4.22 1.34 4.65
CA ALA A 79 -3.60 0.82 5.87
C ALA A 79 -2.38 1.64 6.33
N ALA A 80 -1.45 2.00 5.45
CA ALA A 80 -0.22 2.70 5.83
C ALA A 80 -0.48 4.09 6.48
N PRO A 81 -1.37 4.95 5.94
CA PRO A 81 -1.72 6.21 6.60
C PRO A 81 -2.37 6.01 7.98
N LEU A 82 -3.23 4.99 8.10
CA LEU A 82 -3.88 4.64 9.36
C LEU A 82 -2.86 4.21 10.41
N LEU A 83 -1.94 3.32 10.06
CA LEU A 83 -0.88 2.87 10.96
C LEU A 83 0.03 4.02 11.39
N ALA A 84 0.44 4.89 10.47
CA ALA A 84 1.24 6.07 10.81
C ALA A 84 0.53 6.98 11.82
N ALA A 85 -0.79 7.17 11.69
CA ALA A 85 -1.58 7.95 12.64
C ALA A 85 -1.71 7.26 14.01
N VAL A 86 -1.91 5.94 14.02
CA VAL A 86 -1.92 5.17 15.28
C VAL A 86 -0.57 5.28 16.00
N LEU A 87 0.55 5.19 15.29
CA LEU A 87 1.89 5.38 15.85
C LEU A 87 2.03 6.77 16.49
N ARG A 88 1.58 7.82 15.81
CA ARG A 88 1.59 9.19 16.35
C ARG A 88 0.74 9.34 17.61
N THR A 89 -0.42 8.67 17.67
CA THR A 89 -1.25 8.63 18.89
C THR A 89 -0.51 8.01 20.08
N HIS A 90 0.47 7.14 19.82
CA HIS A 90 1.31 6.50 20.85
C HIS A 90 2.66 7.22 21.06
N GLY A 91 2.79 8.46 20.59
CA GLY A 91 3.99 9.28 20.82
C GLY A 91 5.16 8.96 19.89
N VAL A 92 4.96 8.11 18.87
CA VAL A 92 5.98 7.80 17.85
C VAL A 92 5.81 8.77 16.68
N ALA A 93 6.81 9.60 16.42
CA ALA A 93 6.82 10.43 15.22
C ALA A 93 6.85 9.52 13.99
N ALA A 94 5.81 9.57 13.16
CA ALA A 94 5.67 8.69 12.01
C ALA A 94 5.05 9.41 10.81
N GLU A 95 5.47 9.03 9.61
CA GLU A 95 4.97 9.54 8.33
C GLU A 95 4.74 8.37 7.38
N TRP A 96 3.60 8.35 6.68
CA TRP A 96 3.35 7.29 5.70
C TRP A 96 3.94 7.69 4.34
N VAL A 97 4.40 6.70 3.57
CA VAL A 97 5.01 6.90 2.25
C VAL A 97 4.45 5.85 1.28
N ASP A 98 4.05 6.25 0.08
CA ASP A 98 3.64 5.29 -0.94
C ASP A 98 4.90 4.67 -1.56
N ALA A 99 5.05 3.33 -1.52
CA ALA A 99 6.15 2.64 -2.17
C ALA A 99 6.21 2.87 -3.69
N ALA A 100 5.13 3.33 -4.34
CA ALA A 100 5.19 3.79 -5.73
C ALA A 100 6.09 5.03 -5.94
N GLU A 101 6.43 5.77 -4.88
CA GLU A 101 7.42 6.85 -4.90
C GLU A 101 8.87 6.32 -4.78
N LEU A 102 9.03 5.07 -4.36
CA LEU A 102 10.31 4.50 -3.91
C LEU A 102 10.78 3.36 -4.81
N ILE A 103 9.92 2.37 -5.02
CA ILE A 103 10.21 1.13 -5.74
C ILE A 103 9.87 1.34 -7.20
N VAL A 104 10.92 1.56 -8.00
CA VAL A 104 10.82 1.70 -9.44
C VAL A 104 10.87 0.31 -10.05
N THR A 105 9.97 0.00 -10.98
CA THR A 105 9.84 -1.33 -11.58
C THR A 105 9.85 -1.29 -13.11
N ASP A 106 9.99 -2.46 -13.73
CA ASP A 106 9.63 -2.66 -15.13
C ASP A 106 8.10 -2.58 -15.35
N ASN A 107 7.67 -2.75 -16.60
CA ASN A 107 6.25 -2.70 -16.97
C ASN A 107 5.58 -4.10 -17.01
N ASN A 108 6.14 -5.09 -16.31
CA ASN A 108 5.55 -6.44 -16.21
C ASN A 108 4.41 -6.47 -15.17
N PHE A 109 3.29 -5.81 -15.49
CA PHE A 109 2.15 -5.66 -14.58
C PHE A 109 1.66 -6.99 -13.99
N GLY A 110 1.36 -6.98 -12.69
CA GLY A 110 0.95 -8.14 -11.89
C GLY A 110 2.11 -8.90 -11.23
N SER A 111 3.35 -8.71 -11.70
CA SER A 111 4.57 -9.34 -11.16
C SER A 111 5.80 -8.55 -11.61
N ALA A 112 5.80 -7.25 -11.36
CA ALA A 112 6.81 -6.35 -11.89
C ALA A 112 8.16 -6.55 -11.17
N ASN A 113 9.26 -6.47 -11.90
CA ASN A 113 10.59 -6.59 -11.32
C ASN A 113 11.09 -5.21 -10.88
N PRO A 114 11.60 -5.07 -9.64
CA PRO A 114 12.21 -3.82 -9.19
C PRO A 114 13.52 -3.54 -9.92
N LEU A 115 13.73 -2.28 -10.30
CA LEU A 115 14.97 -1.76 -10.83
C LEU A 115 15.82 -1.26 -9.66
N GLU A 116 16.93 -1.94 -9.38
CA GLU A 116 17.73 -1.77 -8.17
C GLU A 116 18.27 -0.34 -8.01
N GLU A 117 19.02 0.15 -9.01
CA GLU A 117 19.67 1.47 -8.92
C GLU A 117 18.65 2.63 -8.80
N PRO A 118 17.57 2.71 -9.60
CA PRO A 118 16.55 3.72 -9.39
C PRO A 118 15.88 3.59 -8.03
N THR A 119 15.51 2.37 -7.61
CA THR A 119 14.86 2.14 -6.33
C THR A 119 15.73 2.60 -5.17
N ALA A 120 17.02 2.25 -5.16
CA ALA A 120 17.96 2.67 -4.12
C ALA A 120 18.04 4.20 -4.03
N ARG A 121 18.19 4.87 -5.17
CA ARG A 121 18.24 6.33 -5.24
C ARG A 121 16.97 7.00 -4.73
N HIS A 122 15.79 6.52 -5.15
CA HIS A 122 14.50 7.09 -4.71
C HIS A 122 14.24 6.82 -3.22
N ALA A 123 14.47 5.58 -2.77
CA ALA A 123 14.30 5.19 -1.38
C ALA A 123 15.21 6.00 -0.45
N GLN A 124 16.50 6.12 -0.76
CA GLN A 124 17.44 6.90 0.06
C GLN A 124 17.06 8.38 0.08
N ALA A 125 16.75 8.99 -1.07
CA ALA A 125 16.38 10.40 -1.14
C ALA A 125 15.11 10.72 -0.33
N ARG A 126 14.14 9.80 -0.29
CA ARG A 126 12.85 10.03 0.39
C ARG A 126 12.86 9.62 1.87
N LEU A 127 13.53 8.52 2.21
CA LEU A 127 13.47 7.92 3.55
C LEU A 127 14.60 8.38 4.47
N MET A 128 15.82 8.62 3.98
CA MET A 128 16.94 9.04 4.83
C MET A 128 16.68 10.35 5.60
N PRO A 129 16.03 11.37 5.01
CA PRO A 129 15.69 12.58 5.76
C PRO A 129 14.71 12.32 6.90
N LEU A 130 13.72 11.44 6.70
CA LEU A 130 12.77 11.05 7.76
C LEU A 130 13.49 10.32 8.89
N LEU A 131 14.29 9.31 8.53
CA LEU A 131 15.05 8.51 9.49
C LEU A 131 16.03 9.37 10.30
N SER A 132 16.75 10.29 9.63
CA SER A 132 17.67 11.23 10.30
C SER A 132 16.95 12.22 11.21
N GLY A 133 15.69 12.53 10.90
CA GLY A 133 14.81 13.36 11.74
C GLY A 133 14.13 12.61 12.89
N GLY A 134 14.41 11.32 13.07
CA GLY A 134 13.73 10.48 14.08
C GLY A 134 12.26 10.19 13.75
N ILE A 135 11.86 10.30 12.49
CA ILE A 135 10.51 10.00 12.00
C ILE A 135 10.50 8.59 11.42
N VAL A 136 9.57 7.76 11.90
CA VAL A 136 9.35 6.39 11.41
C VAL A 136 8.57 6.42 10.09
N PRO A 137 9.18 6.02 8.95
CA PRO A 137 8.44 5.88 7.70
C PRO A 137 7.57 4.62 7.72
N VAL A 138 6.28 4.78 7.50
CA VAL A 138 5.33 3.68 7.28
C VAL A 138 5.09 3.55 5.79
N VAL A 139 5.81 2.63 5.15
CA VAL A 139 5.78 2.46 3.70
C VAL A 139 4.73 1.43 3.30
N THR A 140 3.96 1.69 2.24
CA THR A 140 3.04 0.68 1.68
C THR A 140 3.80 -0.55 1.18
N GLY A 141 3.29 -1.75 1.44
CA GLY A 141 3.84 -2.97 0.84
C GLY A 141 3.31 -3.23 -0.57
N PHE A 142 3.82 -4.26 -1.24
CA PHE A 142 3.28 -4.89 -2.47
C PHE A 142 3.27 -4.03 -3.75
N VAL A 143 3.33 -2.70 -3.63
CA VAL A 143 3.19 -1.75 -4.73
C VAL A 143 4.52 -1.14 -5.15
N GLY A 144 4.63 -0.82 -6.43
CA GLY A 144 5.70 -0.01 -6.99
C GLY A 144 5.17 0.87 -8.13
N ALA A 145 6.06 1.47 -8.91
CA ALA A 145 5.70 2.15 -10.13
C ALA A 145 6.77 2.02 -11.21
N THR A 146 6.34 2.01 -12.47
CA THR A 146 7.28 2.18 -13.59
C THR A 146 7.97 3.54 -13.51
N GLU A 147 9.07 3.75 -14.24
CA GLU A 147 9.70 5.08 -14.38
C GLU A 147 8.73 6.19 -14.85
N ALA A 148 7.69 5.84 -15.61
CA ALA A 148 6.64 6.76 -16.05
C ALA A 148 5.57 7.06 -14.97
N GLY A 149 5.74 6.56 -13.74
CA GLY A 149 4.80 6.77 -12.62
C GLY A 149 3.54 5.90 -12.68
N ILE A 150 3.48 4.88 -13.54
CA ILE A 150 2.35 3.96 -13.61
C ILE A 150 2.47 2.93 -12.48
N SER A 151 1.45 2.83 -11.61
CA SER A 151 1.43 1.84 -10.54
C SER A 151 1.60 0.41 -11.05
N THR A 152 2.40 -0.36 -10.35
CA THR A 152 2.63 -1.79 -10.56
C THR A 152 2.48 -2.55 -9.25
N THR A 153 2.38 -3.87 -9.33
CA THR A 153 2.45 -4.77 -8.18
C THR A 153 3.60 -5.77 -8.31
N LEU A 154 4.15 -6.16 -7.16
CA LEU A 154 5.31 -7.05 -7.07
C LEU A 154 4.95 -8.55 -7.11
N GLY A 155 3.67 -8.89 -7.29
CA GLY A 155 3.18 -10.27 -7.25
C GLY A 155 2.92 -10.81 -5.84
N ARG A 156 2.77 -12.13 -5.72
CA ARG A 156 2.45 -12.79 -4.44
C ARG A 156 3.60 -12.64 -3.45
N GLY A 157 3.27 -12.45 -2.17
CA GLY A 157 4.26 -12.16 -1.13
C GLY A 157 4.91 -10.78 -1.28
N GLY A 158 4.29 -9.89 -2.06
CA GLY A 158 4.91 -8.62 -2.43
C GLY A 158 5.22 -7.69 -1.27
N SER A 159 4.54 -7.79 -0.12
CA SER A 159 4.87 -6.97 1.05
C SER A 159 6.18 -7.41 1.73
N ASP A 160 6.42 -8.71 1.86
CA ASP A 160 7.72 -9.24 2.33
C ASP A 160 8.83 -8.86 1.34
N TYR A 161 8.52 -8.91 0.04
CA TYR A 161 9.46 -8.51 -0.98
C TYR A 161 9.76 -7.00 -0.94
N SER A 162 8.75 -6.14 -0.71
CA SER A 162 8.96 -4.71 -0.48
C SER A 162 9.92 -4.45 0.68
N ALA A 163 9.77 -5.18 1.79
CA ALA A 163 10.66 -5.05 2.95
C ALA A 163 12.11 -5.42 2.58
N ALA A 164 12.31 -6.52 1.85
CA ALA A 164 13.63 -6.94 1.39
C ALA A 164 14.28 -5.93 0.42
N ILE A 165 13.49 -5.42 -0.54
CA ILE A 165 13.94 -4.40 -1.51
C ILE A 165 14.41 -3.14 -0.77
N LEU A 166 13.59 -2.63 0.14
CA LEU A 166 13.93 -1.41 0.89
C LEU A 166 15.06 -1.62 1.88
N GLY A 167 15.15 -2.80 2.51
CA GLY A 167 16.29 -3.18 3.34
C GLY A 167 17.61 -3.14 2.56
N ALA A 168 17.63 -3.73 1.36
CA ALA A 168 18.79 -3.66 0.47
C ALA A 168 19.09 -2.21 0.03
N ALA A 169 18.07 -1.47 -0.40
CA ALA A 169 18.20 -0.08 -0.86
C ALA A 169 18.76 0.88 0.21
N LEU A 170 18.44 0.64 1.48
CA LEU A 170 18.87 1.43 2.62
C LEU A 170 20.11 0.87 3.32
N ASN A 171 20.66 -0.26 2.84
CA ASN A 171 21.74 -1.00 3.50
C ASN A 171 21.43 -1.29 4.97
N ALA A 172 20.22 -1.78 5.24
CA ALA A 172 19.78 -2.15 6.58
C ALA A 172 20.54 -3.36 7.11
N ASP A 173 20.81 -3.38 8.43
CA ASP A 173 21.49 -4.50 9.08
C ASP A 173 20.65 -5.79 9.06
N GLU A 174 19.33 -5.65 9.11
CA GLU A 174 18.39 -6.77 9.05
C GLU A 174 17.02 -6.39 8.46
N VAL A 175 16.27 -7.40 8.04
CA VAL A 175 14.86 -7.30 7.64
C VAL A 175 14.05 -8.24 8.52
N GLN A 176 13.09 -7.67 9.26
CA GLN A 176 12.22 -8.42 10.15
C GLN A 176 10.83 -8.61 9.52
N ILE A 177 10.41 -9.87 9.38
CA ILE A 177 9.06 -10.22 8.91
C ILE A 177 8.20 -10.62 10.10
N TRP A 178 7.16 -9.83 10.37
CA TRP A 178 6.19 -10.08 11.44
C TRP A 178 4.95 -10.76 10.87
N THR A 179 4.69 -11.99 11.31
CA THR A 179 3.60 -12.84 10.80
C THR A 179 2.84 -13.54 11.93
N ASP A 180 1.78 -14.27 11.59
CA ASP A 180 0.90 -14.99 12.53
C ASP A 180 1.45 -16.35 13.00
N VAL A 181 2.63 -16.74 12.51
CA VAL A 181 3.34 -17.97 12.89
C VAL A 181 4.75 -17.66 13.43
N SER A 182 5.25 -18.51 14.33
CA SER A 182 6.58 -18.34 14.95
C SER A 182 7.72 -18.79 14.03
N GLY A 183 7.90 -18.09 12.91
CA GLY A 183 8.98 -18.31 11.95
C GLY A 183 8.68 -19.37 10.89
N ILE A 184 9.74 -19.84 10.22
CA ILE A 184 9.63 -20.88 9.19
C ILE A 184 9.55 -22.25 9.88
N LEU A 185 8.43 -22.94 9.67
CA LEU A 185 8.18 -24.27 10.20
C LEU A 185 8.49 -25.34 9.16
N THR A 186 8.67 -26.59 9.62
CA THR A 186 9.02 -27.72 8.74
C THR A 186 7.90 -28.10 7.76
N ALA A 187 6.66 -27.69 8.04
CA ALA A 187 5.49 -27.81 7.18
C ALA A 187 4.50 -26.69 7.53
N ASP A 188 3.45 -26.52 6.72
CA ASP A 188 2.33 -25.64 7.09
C ASP A 188 1.75 -26.11 8.43
N PRO A 189 1.66 -25.24 9.46
CA PRO A 189 1.07 -25.61 10.74
C PRO A 189 -0.45 -25.85 10.69
N ARG A 190 -1.09 -25.64 9.53
CA ARG A 190 -2.55 -25.80 9.32
C ARG A 190 -2.90 -27.06 8.53
#